data_AF-A0A7W1MYA9-F1
#
_entry.id   AF-A0A7W1MYA9-F1
#
_cell.length_a   1.000
_cell.length_b   1.000
_cell.length_c   1.000
_cell.angle_alpha   90.00
_cell.angle_beta   90.00
_cell.angle_gamma   90.00
#
_symmetry.space_group_name_H-M   'P 1'
#
loop_
_entity.id
_entity.type
_entity.pdbx_description
1 polymer ?
#
loop_
_entity_poly.entity_id
_entity_poly.type
_entity_poly.pdbx_seq_one_letter_code
_entity_poly.pdbx_strand_id
1 'polypeptide(L)' 'DLELQRLELLVEPENEPSGGVAEAAGFTREGTLRSYRPMKGRRPDFIVFSLLPSDEAAGSLRGAGRVSVGRR' A
#
# COMPACT_ATOMS: atom_id res chain seq x y z
N ASP A 1 -6.57 -18.56 -7.77
CA ASP A 1 -7.05 -17.25 -7.33
C ASP A 1 -7.38 -17.29 -5.85
N LEU A 2 -7.06 -16.23 -5.11
CA LEU A 2 -7.35 -16.11 -3.67
C LEU A 2 -8.72 -15.45 -3.39
N GLU A 3 -9.41 -14.94 -4.42
CA GLU A 3 -10.77 -14.34 -4.36
C GLU A 3 -10.97 -13.30 -3.23
N LEU A 4 -9.89 -12.56 -2.89
CA LEU A 4 -9.91 -11.57 -1.83
C LEU A 4 -10.87 -10.42 -2.17
N GLN A 5 -11.81 -10.15 -1.27
CA GLN A 5 -12.75 -9.02 -1.39
C GLN A 5 -12.14 -7.69 -0.96
N ARG A 6 -10.98 -7.74 -0.30
CA ARG A 6 -10.26 -6.58 0.21
C ARG A 6 -8.83 -6.97 0.53
N LEU A 7 -7.89 -6.13 0.11
CA LEU A 7 -6.51 -6.16 0.56
C LEU A 7 -6.23 -4.89 1.37
N GLU A 8 -5.68 -5.06 2.57
CA GLU A 8 -5.37 -3.95 3.47
C GLU A 8 -3.88 -3.72 3.59
N LEU A 9 -3.49 -2.46 3.75
CA LEU A 9 -2.13 -2.05 4.00
C LEU A 9 -2.10 -1.00 5.11
N LEU A 10 -1.23 -1.21 6.10
CA LEU A 10 -1.06 -0.34 7.25
C LEU A 10 0.31 0.32 7.19
N VAL A 11 0.34 1.65 7.20
CA VAL A 11 1.56 2.45 7.12
C VAL A 11 1.62 3.35 8.35
N GLU A 12 2.77 3.40 9.01
CA GLU A 12 2.98 4.40 10.06
C GLU A 12 2.94 5.81 9.44
N PRO A 13 2.28 6.81 10.05
CA PRO A 13 2.18 8.16 9.50
C PRO A 13 3.53 8.79 9.16
N GLU A 14 4.60 8.48 9.89
CA GLU A 14 5.93 9.02 9.62
C GLU A 14 6.62 8.39 8.39
N ASN A 15 6.06 7.32 7.81
CA ASN A 15 6.59 6.65 6.63
C ASN A 15 5.85 7.08 5.35
N GLU A 16 5.93 8.37 5.04
CA GLU A 16 5.38 8.98 3.84
C GLU A 16 5.78 8.25 2.53
N PRO A 17 7.04 7.80 2.34
CA PRO A 17 7.42 7.05 1.14
C PRO A 17 6.59 5.77 0.92
N SER A 18 6.29 5.02 1.98
CA SER A 18 5.46 3.82 1.87
C SER A 18 3.99 4.17 1.55
N GLY A 19 3.50 5.31 2.03
CA GLY A 19 2.18 5.83 1.67
C GLY A 19 2.12 6.14 0.16
N GLY A 20 3.12 6.83 -0.37
CA GLY A 20 3.21 7.11 -1.81
C GLY A 20 3.29 5.85 -2.68
N VAL A 21 4.00 4.81 -2.22
CA VAL A 21 4.01 3.51 -2.91
C VAL A 21 2.64 2.83 -2.89
N ALA A 22 1.91 2.91 -1.78
CA ALA A 22 0.56 2.35 -1.69
C ALA A 22 -0.40 3.02 -2.68
N GLU A 23 -0.38 4.35 -2.74
CA GLU A 23 -1.17 5.14 -3.69
C GLU A 23 -0.78 4.81 -5.14
N ALA A 24 0.52 4.75 -5.44
CA ALA A 24 1.02 4.38 -6.78
C ALA A 24 0.66 2.94 -7.17
N ALA A 25 0.44 2.04 -6.21
CA ALA A 25 -0.04 0.68 -6.45
C ALA A 25 -1.57 0.59 -6.61
N GLY A 26 -2.30 1.70 -6.49
CA GLY A 26 -3.76 1.77 -6.64
C GLY A 26 -4.54 1.58 -5.33
N PHE A 27 -3.87 1.55 -4.17
CA PHE A 27 -4.60 1.53 -2.91
C PHE A 27 -5.22 2.91 -2.61
N THR A 28 -6.42 2.88 -2.03
CA THR A 28 -7.12 4.07 -1.54
C THR A 28 -6.83 4.28 -0.05
N ARG A 29 -6.47 5.50 0.35
CA ARG A 29 -6.33 5.88 1.76
C ARG A 29 -7.70 6.06 2.41
N GLU A 30 -7.98 5.30 3.47
CA GLU A 30 -9.30 5.31 4.13
C GLU A 30 -9.33 6.05 5.46
N GLY A 31 -8.22 6.10 6.21
CA GLY A 31 -8.19 6.82 7.48
C GLY A 31 -6.98 6.55 8.36
N THR A 32 -7.05 7.00 9.61
CA THR A 32 -6.02 6.79 10.64
C THR A 32 -6.59 5.95 11.78
N LEU A 33 -6.00 4.78 12.01
CA LEU A 33 -6.26 3.93 13.16
C LEU A 33 -5.36 4.36 14.32
N ARG A 34 -5.91 5.10 15.28
CA ARG A 34 -5.17 5.59 16.44
C ARG A 34 -4.88 4.49 17.45
N SER A 35 -3.63 4.37 17.90
CA SER A 35 -3.19 3.36 18.88
C SER A 35 -3.70 1.94 18.54
N TYR A 36 -3.61 1.52 17.28
CA TYR A 36 -4.31 0.33 16.79
C TYR A 36 -3.78 -0.99 17.40
N ARG A 37 -2.47 -1.22 17.29
CA ARG A 37 -1.82 -2.46 17.76
C ARG A 37 -0.47 -2.22 18.42
N PRO A 38 -0.05 -3.07 19.36
CA PRO A 38 1.31 -3.02 19.90
C PRO A 38 2.32 -3.34 18.78
N MET A 39 3.35 -2.52 18.65
CA MET A 39 4.46 -2.76 17.74
C MET A 39 5.75 -2.21 18.34
N LYS A 40 6.78 -3.07 18.46
CA LYS A 40 8.11 -2.69 18.99
C LYS A 40 8.04 -1.93 20.32
N GLY A 41 7.19 -2.37 21.26
CA GLY A 41 7.08 -1.77 22.60
C GLY A 41 6.27 -0.48 22.69
N ARG A 42 5.68 0.01 21.59
CA ARG A 42 4.74 1.15 21.54
C ARG A 42 3.39 0.73 20.96
N ARG A 43 2.40 1.64 20.96
CA ARG A 43 1.13 1.50 20.23
C ARG A 43 0.93 2.70 19.30
N PRO A 44 1.55 2.67 18.10
CA PRO A 44 1.48 3.81 17.21
C PRO A 44 0.16 3.89 16.46
N ASP A 45 -0.03 5.03 15.82
CA ASP A 45 -1.09 5.22 14.85
C ASP A 45 -0.69 4.57 13.52
N PHE A 46 -1.68 4.18 12.72
CA PHE A 46 -1.49 3.67 11.37
C PHE A 46 -2.44 4.37 10.42
N ILE A 47 -1.95 4.74 9.24
CA ILE A 47 -2.80 5.02 8.10
C ILE A 47 -3.24 3.69 7.50
N VAL A 48 -4.55 3.52 7.33
CA VAL A 48 -5.13 2.38 6.64
C VAL A 48 -5.38 2.72 5.18
N PHE A 49 -4.92 1.81 4.33
CA PHE A 49 -5.14 1.80 2.90
C PHE A 49 -5.85 0.51 2.50
N SER A 50 -6.64 0.57 1.43
CA SER A 50 -7.34 -0.60 0.89
C SER A 50 -7.28 -0.69 -0.62
N LEU A 51 -7.30 -1.92 -1.13
CA LEU A 51 -7.56 -2.22 -2.52
C LEU A 51 -8.71 -3.24 -2.59
N LEU A 52 -9.80 -2.85 -3.25
CA LEU A 52 -10.98 -3.66 -3.49
C LEU A 52 -10.96 -4.26 -4.90
N PRO A 53 -11.71 -5.36 -5.17
CA PRO A 53 -11.85 -5.90 -6.52
C PRO A 53 -12.37 -4.91 -7.57
N SER A 54 -13.12 -3.89 -7.12
CA SER A 54 -13.63 -2.81 -7.96
C SER A 54 -12.61 -1.71 -8.26
N ASP A 55 -11.49 -1.70 -7.54
CA ASP A 55 -10.47 -0.66 -7.72
C ASP A 55 -9.59 -1.02 -8.91
N GLU A 56 -9.32 -0.03 -9.76
CA GLU A 56 -8.38 -0.19 -10.87
C GLU A 56 -6.97 -0.29 -10.29
N ALA A 57 -6.54 -1.50 -9.94
CA ALA A 57 -5.16 -1.74 -9.53
C ALA A 57 -4.24 -1.20 -10.63
N ALA A 58 -3.21 -0.43 -10.24
CA ALA A 58 -2.34 0.33 -11.15
C ALA A 58 -1.53 -0.54 -12.15
N GLY A 59 -1.78 -1.83 -12.20
CA GLY A 59 -1.38 -2.69 -13.29
C GLY A 59 -1.82 -4.13 -13.04
N SER A 60 -2.76 -4.61 -13.86
CA SER A 60 -2.45 -5.85 -14.58
C SER A 60 -1.01 -5.72 -15.08
N LEU A 61 -0.06 -6.48 -14.54
CA LEU A 61 1.33 -6.53 -15.00
C LEU A 61 1.43 -7.18 -16.40
N ARG A 62 0.53 -6.87 -17.33
CA ARG A 62 0.66 -7.11 -18.77
C ARG A 62 1.45 -5.95 -19.36
N GLY A 63 2.75 -5.89 -19.06
CA GLY A 63 3.64 -4.92 -19.69
C GLY A 63 4.64 -4.26 -18.74
N ALA A 64 5.33 -5.03 -17.89
CA ALA A 64 6.60 -4.57 -17.34
C ALA A 64 7.62 -4.48 -18.49
N GLY A 65 7.63 -3.35 -19.20
CA GLY A 65 8.70 -2.98 -20.10
C GLY A 65 10.02 -3.00 -19.33
N ARG A 66 11.02 -3.67 -19.90
CA ARG A 66 12.37 -3.83 -19.34
C ARG A 66 12.92 -2.44 -19.00
N VAL A 67 13.20 -2.19 -17.72
CA VAL A 67 14.03 -1.06 -17.32
C VAL A 67 15.47 -1.41 -17.69
N SER A 68 15.96 -0.82 -18.78
CA SER A 68 17.36 -0.88 -19.17
C SER A 68 18.16 0.03 -18.22
N VAL A 69 18.91 -0.55 -17.29
CA VAL A 69 19.92 0.20 -16.54
C VAL A 69 21.04 0.59 -17.50
N GLY A 70 21.12 1.88 -17.84
CA GLY A 70 22.25 2.44 -18.55
C GLY A 70 23.52 2.26 -17.74
N ARG A 71 24.50 1.52 -18.28
CA ARG A 71 25.87 1.51 -17.75
C ARG A 71 26.45 2.91 -17.85
N ARG A 72 26.95 3.43 -16.73
CA ARG A 72 28.11 4.32 -16.75
C ARG A 72 29.34 3.49 -16.43
#